data_AF-A0A7X7MUH9-F1
#
_entry.id   AF-A0A7X7MUH9-F1
#
_cell.length_a   1.000
_cell.length_b   1.000
_cell.length_c   1.000
_cell.angle_alpha   90.00
_cell.angle_beta   90.00
_cell.angle_gamma   90.00
#
_symmetry.space_group_name_H-M   'P 1'
#
loop_
_entity.id
_entity.type
_entity.pdbx_description
1 polymer ?
#
loop_
_entity_poly.entity_id
_entity_poly.type
_entity_poly.pdbx_seq_one_letter_code
_entity_poly.pdbx_strand_id
1 'polypeptide(L)'
;RIEKDLKKNPALDVSSPRKKLDYIDVSEYCPLLTYNWDIFENFFRNKQRTDMHFANLQDFRNSEMHTRDKSDVTQKLGEAAVTWIHSVIK
;
A
#
# COMPACT_ATOMS: atom_id res chain seq x y z
N ARG A 1 6.48 11.51 -10.01
CA ARG A 1 5.29 11.29 -10.87
C ARG A 1 4.47 12.57 -11.01
N ILE A 2 4.04 13.20 -9.91
CA ILE A 2 3.24 14.43 -9.90
C ILE A 2 3.79 15.53 -10.84
N GLU A 3 5.06 15.92 -10.71
CA GLU A 3 5.64 16.98 -11.57
C GLU A 3 5.61 16.63 -13.06
N LYS A 4 5.79 15.35 -13.40
CA LYS A 4 5.74 14.87 -14.79
C LYS A 4 4.33 15.00 -15.35
N ASP A 5 3.31 14.72 -14.55
CA ASP A 5 1.92 14.80 -14.98
C ASP A 5 1.44 16.25 -15.02
N LEU A 6 1.85 17.11 -14.08
CA LEU A 6 1.62 18.56 -14.16
C LEU A 6 2.22 19.19 -15.41
N LYS A 7 3.42 18.76 -15.83
CA LYS A 7 4.04 19.20 -17.09
C LYS A 7 3.22 18.81 -18.33
N LYS A 8 2.48 17.70 -18.28
CA LYS A 8 1.64 17.22 -19.39
C LYS A 8 0.22 17.77 -19.35
N ASN A 9 -0.30 18.02 -18.15
CA ASN A 9 -1.63 18.55 -17.91
C ASN A 9 -1.58 19.58 -16.77
N PRO A 10 -1.34 20.86 -17.07
CA PRO A 10 -1.25 21.92 -16.08
C PRO A 10 -2.55 22.17 -15.30
N ALA A 11 -3.70 21.68 -15.78
CA ALA A 11 -4.98 21.82 -15.10
C ALA A 11 -5.19 20.80 -13.96
N LEU A 12 -4.26 19.83 -13.79
CA LEU A 12 -4.31 18.90 -12.66
C LEU A 12 -4.12 19.66 -11.34
N ASP A 13 -5.08 19.52 -10.44
CA ASP A 13 -4.98 20.04 -9.08
C ASP A 13 -4.37 18.99 -8.14
N VAL A 14 -3.16 19.25 -7.66
CA VAL A 14 -2.42 18.42 -6.68
C VAL A 14 -2.02 19.23 -5.45
N SER A 15 -2.74 20.33 -5.19
CA SER A 15 -2.44 21.27 -4.10
C SER A 15 -2.59 20.63 -2.71
N SER A 16 -3.61 19.80 -2.52
CA SER A 16 -3.89 19.17 -1.23
C SER A 16 -3.07 17.89 -0.99
N PRO A 17 -2.63 17.61 0.25
CA PRO A 17 -1.99 16.35 0.60
C PRO A 17 -2.81 15.11 0.21
N ARG A 18 -4.14 15.16 0.35
CA ARG A 18 -5.04 14.07 -0.04
C ARG A 18 -4.94 13.74 -1.53
N LYS A 19 -4.91 14.74 -2.41
CA LYS A 19 -4.77 14.53 -3.86
C LYS A 19 -3.40 13.99 -4.24
N LYS A 20 -2.36 14.28 -3.45
CA LYS A 20 -1.03 13.68 -3.66
C LYS A 20 -1.03 12.17 -3.36
N LEU A 21 -1.87 11.72 -2.43
CA LEU A 21 -2.02 10.28 -2.13
C LEU A 21 -2.63 9.50 -3.30
N ASP A 22 -3.32 10.14 -4.24
CA ASP A 22 -3.86 9.47 -5.43
C ASP A 22 -2.75 9.02 -6.41
N TYR A 23 -1.51 9.50 -6.21
CA TYR A 23 -0.33 9.07 -6.97
C TYR A 23 0.41 7.89 -6.35
N ILE A 24 -0.01 7.45 -5.17
CA ILE A 24 0.60 6.38 -4.39
C ILE A 24 -0.12 5.08 -4.68
N ASP A 25 0.63 4.04 -5.01
CA ASP A 25 0.08 2.69 -5.15
C ASP A 25 0.13 1.91 -3.82
N VAL A 26 -0.54 0.75 -3.78
CA VAL A 26 -0.59 -0.13 -2.59
C VAL A 26 0.81 -0.47 -2.05
N SER A 27 1.80 -0.60 -2.94
CA SER A 27 3.18 -0.94 -2.58
C SER A 27 3.91 0.21 -1.89
N GLU A 28 3.55 1.45 -2.25
CA GLU A 28 4.16 2.68 -1.74
C GLU A 28 3.58 3.13 -0.39
N TYR A 29 2.47 2.54 0.08
CA TYR A 29 1.92 2.83 1.41
C TYR A 29 2.79 2.31 2.56
N CYS A 30 3.35 1.10 2.46
CA CYS A 30 4.13 0.53 3.56
C CYS A 30 5.38 1.37 3.90
N PRO A 31 6.20 1.80 2.91
CA PRO A 31 7.30 2.73 3.16
C PRO A 31 6.84 4.06 3.79
N LEU A 32 5.69 4.58 3.38
CA LEU A 32 5.15 5.84 3.94
C LEU A 32 4.72 5.67 5.39
N LEU A 33 4.05 4.56 5.72
CA LEU A 33 3.65 4.23 7.10
C LEU A 33 4.87 4.03 8.00
N THR A 34 5.87 3.31 7.52
CA THR A 34 7.09 2.99 8.28
C THR A 34 8.03 4.17 8.44
N TYR A 35 8.05 5.11 7.49
CA TYR A 35 8.76 6.39 7.62
C TYR A 35 8.13 7.27 8.71
N ASN A 36 6.80 7.25 8.81
CA ASN A 36 6.05 8.01 9.81
C ASN A 36 5.61 7.13 11.00
N TRP A 37 6.44 6.16 11.40
CA TRP A 37 6.03 5.11 12.34
C TRP A 37 5.49 5.67 13.67
N ASP A 38 6.08 6.74 14.19
CA ASP A 38 5.65 7.37 15.45
C ASP A 38 4.16 7.81 15.43
N ILE A 39 3.61 8.11 14.25
CA ILE A 39 2.19 8.45 14.07
C ILE A 39 1.33 7.17 14.00
N PHE A 40 1.85 6.13 13.35
CA PHE A 40 1.11 4.92 13.00
C PHE A 40 1.25 3.78 14.01
N GLU A 41 2.19 3.86 14.95
CA GLU A 41 2.45 2.83 15.95
C GLU A 41 1.22 2.51 16.79
N ASN A 42 0.43 3.52 17.16
CA ASN A 42 -0.79 3.33 17.94
C ASN A 42 -1.88 2.54 17.19
N PHE A 43 -1.82 2.50 15.86
CA PHE A 43 -2.77 1.76 15.03
C PHE A 43 -2.24 0.35 14.73
N PHE A 44 -1.02 0.28 14.20
CA PHE A 44 -0.45 -0.97 13.68
C PHE A 44 0.31 -1.79 14.72
N ARG A 45 0.70 -1.19 15.85
CA ARG A 45 1.33 -1.79 17.04
C ARG A 45 2.70 -2.45 16.86
N ASN A 46 3.01 -2.98 15.68
CA ASN A 46 4.25 -3.69 15.42
C ASN A 46 4.72 -3.46 13.98
N LYS A 47 5.88 -2.83 13.84
CA LYS A 47 6.46 -2.44 12.55
C LYS A 47 6.76 -3.65 11.67
N GLN A 48 7.45 -4.66 12.22
CA GLN A 48 7.83 -5.87 11.50
C GLN A 48 6.61 -6.66 11.00
N ARG A 49 5.56 -6.75 11.81
CA ARG A 49 4.31 -7.41 11.42
C ARG A 49 3.58 -6.64 10.32
N THR A 50 3.65 -5.30 10.37
CA THR A 50 3.11 -4.43 9.32
C THR A 50 3.84 -4.70 8.00
N ASP A 51 5.17 -4.66 8.00
CA ASP A 51 6.00 -4.94 6.82
C ASP A 51 5.66 -6.31 6.21
N MET A 52 5.52 -7.34 7.04
CA MET A 52 5.16 -8.68 6.59
C MET A 52 3.79 -8.74 5.91
N HIS A 53 2.76 -8.11 6.47
CA HIS A 53 1.43 -8.11 5.86
C HIS A 53 1.41 -7.33 4.54
N PHE A 54 2.08 -6.18 4.46
CA PHE A 54 2.16 -5.43 3.20
C PHE A 54 2.97 -6.17 2.13
N ALA A 55 4.04 -6.89 2.50
CA ALA A 55 4.78 -7.75 1.57
C ALA A 55 3.89 -8.87 1.01
N ASN A 56 3.15 -9.58 1.88
CA ASN A 56 2.20 -10.61 1.45
C ASN A 56 1.09 -10.06 0.54
N LEU A 57 0.59 -8.85 0.83
CA LEU A 57 -0.37 -8.17 -0.03
C LEU A 57 0.23 -7.83 -1.41
N GLN A 58 1.50 -7.40 -1.43
CA GLN A 58 2.19 -7.07 -2.67
C GLN A 58 2.36 -8.31 -3.55
N ASP A 59 2.79 -9.43 -2.99
CA ASP A 59 2.97 -10.69 -3.73
C ASP A 59 1.65 -11.18 -4.29
N PHE A 60 0.59 -11.16 -3.47
CA PHE A 60 -0.76 -11.51 -3.89
C PHE A 60 -1.24 -10.62 -5.05
N ARG A 61 -1.13 -9.30 -4.92
CA ARG A 61 -1.53 -8.35 -5.97
C ARG A 61 -0.73 -8.52 -7.24
N ASN A 62 0.58 -8.77 -7.13
CA ASN A 62 1.45 -8.97 -8.29
C ASN A 62 1.03 -10.22 -9.09
N SER A 63 0.65 -11.30 -8.40
CA SER A 63 0.11 -12.50 -9.05
C SER A 63 -1.21 -12.21 -9.78
N GLU A 64 -2.13 -11.47 -9.16
CA GLU A 64 -3.40 -11.04 -9.81
C GLU A 64 -3.14 -10.14 -11.03
N MET A 65 -2.31 -9.11 -10.88
CA MET A 65 -2.05 -8.11 -11.92
C MET A 65 -1.38 -8.70 -13.16
N HIS A 66 -0.53 -9.71 -12.99
CA HIS A 66 0.20 -10.35 -14.07
C HIS A 66 -0.43 -11.67 -14.53
N THR A 67 -1.63 -12.01 -14.04
CA THR A 67 -2.32 -13.27 -14.34
C THR A 67 -1.41 -14.49 -14.19
N ARG A 68 -0.57 -14.47 -13.15
CA ARG A 68 0.36 -15.56 -12.85
C ARG A 68 -0.31 -16.54 -11.91
N ASP A 69 -0.03 -17.83 -12.11
CA ASP A 69 -0.37 -18.83 -11.10
C ASP A 69 0.31 -18.46 -9.78
N LYS A 70 -0.48 -18.55 -8.71
CA LYS A 70 -0.05 -18.31 -7.34
C LYS A 70 -0.20 -19.60 -6.56
N SER A 71 0.76 -19.86 -5.67
CA SER A 71 0.66 -21.01 -4.77
C SER A 71 -0.49 -20.82 -3.78
N ASP A 72 -1.04 -21.93 -3.27
CA ASP A 72 -2.01 -21.90 -2.17
C ASP A 72 -1.50 -21.12 -0.94
N VAL A 73 -0.18 -21.13 -0.72
CA VAL A 73 0.46 -20.37 0.36
C VAL A 73 0.34 -18.88 0.10
N THR A 74 0.69 -18.43 -1.11
CA THR A 74 0.58 -17.02 -1.53
C THR A 74 -0.87 -16.53 -1.45
N GLN A 75 -1.83 -17.35 -1.86
CA GLN A 75 -3.26 -17.05 -1.73
C GLN A 75 -3.63 -16.75 -0.27
N LYS A 76 -3.37 -17.71 0.62
CA LYS A 76 -3.76 -17.63 2.03
C LYS A 76 -3.06 -16.48 2.77
N LEU A 77 -1.78 -16.25 2.50
CA LEU A 77 -1.03 -15.14 3.09
C LEU A 77 -1.55 -13.79 2.60
N GLY A 78 -1.90 -13.68 1.32
CA GLY A 78 -2.53 -12.49 0.74
C GLY A 78 -3.88 -12.17 1.37
N GLU A 79 -4.77 -13.16 1.46
CA GLU A 79 -6.09 -13.02 2.09
C GLU A 79 -5.98 -12.65 3.57
N ALA A 80 -5.04 -13.28 4.30
CA ALA A 80 -4.77 -12.94 5.69
C ALA A 80 -4.26 -11.51 5.83
N ALA A 81 -3.40 -11.04 4.91
CA ALA A 81 -2.91 -9.66 4.88
C ALA A 81 -4.04 -8.66 4.63
N VAL A 82 -4.90 -8.89 3.62
CA VAL A 82 -6.07 -8.04 3.35
C VAL A 82 -6.97 -7.96 4.59
N THR A 83 -7.31 -9.11 5.17
CA THR A 83 -8.18 -9.20 6.35
C THR A 83 -7.58 -8.44 7.53
N TRP A 84 -6.28 -8.59 7.78
CA TRP A 84 -5.59 -7.91 8.86
C TRP A 84 -5.53 -6.38 8.65
N ILE A 85 -5.16 -5.91 7.46
CA ILE A 85 -5.14 -4.48 7.14
C ILE A 85 -6.53 -3.87 7.34
N HIS A 86 -7.58 -4.55 6.84
CA HIS A 86 -8.97 -4.14 7.05
C HIS A 86 -9.37 -4.07 8.52
N SER A 87 -8.82 -4.92 9.39
CA SER A 87 -9.09 -4.86 10.83
C SER A 87 -8.45 -3.66 11.52
N VAL A 88 -7.38 -3.10 10.96
CA VAL A 88 -6.66 -1.95 11.52
C VAL A 88 -7.28 -0.62 11.07
N ILE A 89 -7.74 -0.54 9.82
CA ILE A 89 -8.29 0.69 9.22
C ILE A 89 -9.79 0.91 9.45
N LYS A 90 -10.44 0.01 10.19
CA LYS A 90 -11.89 0.06 10.47
C LYS A 90 -12.26 1.11 11.50
#